data_AF-A0A2E4GXL7-F1
#
_entry.id   AF-A0A2E4GXL7-F1
#
_cell.length_a   1.000
_cell.length_b   1.000
_cell.length_c   1.000
_cell.angle_alpha   90.00
_cell.angle_beta   90.00
_cell.angle_gamma   90.00
#
_symmetry.space_group_name_H-M   'P 1'
#
loop_
_entity.id
_entity.type
_entity.pdbx_description
1 polymer ?
#
loop_
_entity_poly.entity_id
_entity_poly.type
_entity_poly.pdbx_seq_one_letter_code
_entity_poly.pdbx_strand_id
1 'polypeptide(L)'
;MEGCNTSRRVLCYNNKIYRRISVNAFRYGLISIVFACIPLSPVIGSDKGHDGHKHSHESHKHEKTHDHKKHGNDHDKHDHKKDHGAHEHGVSQLNIAVSGKRVEIGLTSPGVDIVGFEHKPNTDAQRERVRSALAKLRQTPTVIELPSAAKCEETKTHAHLEQESKDHAEFSVFLHFTCENPGALDHLEVTAFSTFPNIKEINAQAITPNGQFAAELTSQRRQLTLR
;
A
#
# COMPACT_ATOMS: atom_id res chain seq x y z
N MET A 1 61.54 -1.21 -23.07
CA MET A 1 62.54 -1.99 -23.83
C MET A 1 63.31 -2.83 -22.83
N GLU A 2 63.40 -4.13 -23.11
CA GLU A 2 64.36 -5.11 -22.56
C GLU A 2 64.23 -5.41 -21.05
N GLY A 3 63.99 -6.64 -20.58
CA GLY A 3 64.23 -7.96 -21.15
C GLY A 3 65.06 -8.75 -20.13
N CYS A 4 64.43 -9.53 -19.26
CA CYS A 4 65.14 -10.47 -18.39
C CYS A 4 64.80 -11.90 -18.82
N ASN A 5 65.68 -12.47 -19.64
CA ASN A 5 65.75 -13.89 -19.96
C ASN A 5 67.13 -14.36 -19.51
N THR A 6 67.20 -15.28 -18.54
CA THR A 6 67.84 -16.60 -18.68
C THR A 6 68.09 -17.27 -17.31
N SER A 7 67.57 -18.49 -17.18
CA SER A 7 68.33 -19.67 -16.72
C SER A 7 68.76 -19.79 -15.24
N ARG A 8 67.88 -20.31 -14.36
CA ARG A 8 67.92 -21.71 -13.81
C ARG A 8 67.04 -21.89 -12.55
N ARG A 9 65.99 -22.69 -12.76
CA ARG A 9 65.40 -23.75 -11.91
C ARG A 9 65.66 -23.70 -10.40
N VAL A 10 64.61 -23.37 -9.64
CA VAL A 10 64.31 -24.05 -8.37
C VAL A 10 62.91 -24.67 -8.53
N LEU A 11 62.84 -25.97 -8.29
CA LEU A 11 61.64 -26.79 -8.32
C LEU A 11 60.72 -26.43 -7.14
N CYS A 12 59.41 -26.41 -7.36
CA CYS A 12 58.44 -27.18 -6.57
C CYS A 12 57.06 -27.16 -7.24
N TYR A 13 56.32 -28.23 -6.99
CA TYR A 13 55.45 -28.95 -7.92
C TYR A 13 53.99 -28.90 -7.44
N ASN A 14 53.05 -28.64 -8.38
CA ASN A 14 51.68 -29.19 -8.51
C ASN A 14 50.68 -29.11 -7.32
N ASN A 15 49.35 -29.16 -7.46
CA ASN A 15 48.31 -29.11 -8.50
C ASN A 15 47.01 -29.55 -7.77
N LYS A 16 45.83 -28.99 -8.11
CA LYS A 16 44.44 -29.57 -8.04
C LYS A 16 43.42 -28.44 -7.87
N ILE A 17 42.63 -28.06 -8.89
CA ILE A 17 41.51 -28.76 -9.56
C ILE A 17 40.25 -28.90 -8.67
N TYR A 18 39.24 -28.10 -9.06
CA TYR A 18 37.78 -28.24 -9.03
C TYR A 18 37.13 -29.35 -8.18
N ARG A 19 36.14 -28.95 -7.36
CA ARG A 19 35.11 -29.85 -6.83
C ARG A 19 33.69 -29.29 -7.07
N ARG A 20 32.89 -30.10 -7.75
CA ARG A 20 31.41 -30.07 -7.84
C ARG A 20 30.80 -29.95 -6.45
N ILE A 21 29.78 -29.09 -6.30
CA ILE A 21 28.87 -29.12 -5.14
C ILE A 21 27.71 -30.05 -5.48
N SER A 22 27.58 -31.09 -4.67
CA SER A 22 26.48 -32.06 -4.68
C SER A 22 25.15 -31.43 -4.26
N VAL A 23 24.09 -31.85 -4.96
CA VAL A 23 22.70 -31.81 -4.49
C VAL A 23 22.57 -32.57 -3.17
N ASN A 24 22.22 -31.86 -2.10
CA ASN A 24 21.90 -32.45 -0.80
C ASN A 24 20.40 -32.73 -0.70
N ALA A 25 20.08 -34.02 -0.60
CA ALA A 25 18.76 -34.55 -0.27
C ALA A 25 18.38 -34.16 1.17
N PHE A 26 17.30 -33.40 1.32
CA PHE A 26 16.70 -33.10 2.62
C PHE A 26 15.87 -34.32 3.06
N ARG A 27 16.39 -35.09 4.02
CA ARG A 27 15.67 -36.18 4.69
C ARG A 27 14.82 -35.56 5.80
N TYR A 28 13.51 -35.67 5.68
CA TYR A 28 12.53 -35.26 6.68
C TYR A 28 12.64 -36.15 7.93
N GLY A 29 13.01 -35.56 9.05
CA GLY A 29 12.92 -36.15 10.38
C GLY A 29 11.58 -35.81 11.04
N LEU A 30 10.88 -36.84 11.51
CA LEU A 30 9.67 -36.75 12.33
C LEU A 30 9.96 -36.03 13.66
N ILE A 31 9.35 -34.87 13.87
CA ILE A 31 9.31 -34.20 15.17
C ILE A 31 7.94 -34.49 15.79
N SER A 32 7.90 -35.44 16.72
CA SER A 32 6.77 -35.66 17.63
C SER A 32 6.69 -34.47 18.59
N ILE A 33 5.74 -33.56 18.36
CA ILE A 33 5.38 -32.51 19.31
C ILE A 33 4.39 -33.11 20.31
N VAL A 34 4.87 -33.34 21.53
CA VAL A 34 4.06 -33.70 22.69
C VAL A 34 3.28 -32.45 23.10
N PHE A 35 1.97 -32.45 22.84
CA PHE A 35 1.05 -31.41 23.33
C PHE A 35 0.85 -31.59 24.84
N ALA A 36 1.51 -30.75 25.64
CA ALA A 36 1.24 -30.63 27.07
C ALA A 36 0.07 -29.65 27.28
N CYS A 37 -1.06 -30.16 27.78
CA CYS A 37 -2.19 -29.38 28.27
C CYS A 37 -1.77 -28.47 29.43
N ILE A 38 -1.93 -27.16 29.26
CA ILE A 38 -1.91 -26.19 30.38
C ILE A 38 -3.37 -25.81 30.68
N PRO A 39 -3.88 -26.05 31.90
CA PRO A 39 -5.26 -25.73 32.27
C PRO A 39 -5.49 -24.22 32.43
N LEU A 40 -6.57 -23.74 31.82
CA LEU A 40 -7.15 -22.40 32.02
C LEU A 40 -7.65 -22.25 33.46
N SER A 41 -7.21 -21.19 34.14
CA SER A 41 -7.84 -20.71 35.38
C SER A 41 -8.92 -19.66 35.05
N PRO A 42 -10.07 -19.64 35.72
CA PRO A 42 -11.10 -18.64 35.50
C PRO A 42 -10.79 -17.36 36.30
N VAL A 43 -10.84 -16.20 35.65
CA VAL A 43 -10.87 -14.90 36.34
C VAL A 43 -12.34 -14.53 36.58
N ILE A 44 -12.73 -14.60 37.85
CA ILE A 44 -13.97 -14.04 38.38
C ILE A 44 -13.72 -12.54 38.61
N GLY A 45 -14.59 -11.70 38.07
CA GLY A 45 -14.56 -10.25 38.31
C GLY A 45 -15.96 -9.65 38.14
N SER A 46 -16.73 -9.67 39.22
CA SER A 46 -17.91 -8.82 39.41
C SER A 46 -17.48 -7.36 39.57
N ASP A 47 -18.16 -6.41 38.92
CA ASP A 47 -18.74 -5.30 39.68
C ASP A 47 -19.84 -4.52 38.93
N LYS A 48 -20.99 -4.48 39.61
CA LYS A 48 -21.88 -3.35 39.89
C LYS A 48 -22.25 -2.40 38.75
N GLY A 49 -23.54 -2.46 38.41
CA GLY A 49 -24.23 -1.42 37.64
C GLY A 49 -24.25 -0.08 38.36
N HIS A 50 -24.42 0.98 37.58
CA HIS A 50 -24.80 2.29 38.05
C HIS A 50 -25.96 2.81 37.21
N ASP A 51 -26.86 3.42 37.97
CA ASP A 51 -28.20 3.82 37.62
C ASP A 51 -28.27 4.94 36.59
N GLY A 52 -29.33 4.87 35.79
CA GLY A 52 -29.69 5.88 34.82
C GLY A 52 -30.09 7.20 35.48
N HIS A 53 -29.61 8.29 34.90
CA HIS A 53 -30.24 9.58 35.03
C HIS A 53 -30.75 10.03 33.66
N LYS A 54 -32.06 9.89 33.48
CA LYS A 54 -32.82 10.58 32.44
C LYS A 54 -32.99 12.02 32.88
N HIS A 55 -32.46 12.98 32.12
CA HIS A 55 -32.88 14.37 32.23
C HIS A 55 -33.91 14.67 31.15
N SER A 56 -35.11 15.00 31.64
CA SER A 56 -36.20 15.61 30.88
C SER A 56 -35.77 17.00 30.40
N HIS A 57 -35.98 17.29 29.12
CA HIS A 57 -35.96 18.65 28.60
C HIS A 57 -37.36 19.25 28.77
N GLU A 58 -37.49 20.20 29.68
CA GLU A 58 -38.67 21.05 29.76
C GLU A 58 -38.42 22.36 29.01
N SER A 59 -39.39 22.68 28.17
CA SER A 59 -39.50 23.83 27.28
C SER A 59 -39.65 25.15 28.02
N HIS A 60 -38.86 26.17 27.65
CA HIS A 60 -39.18 27.57 27.96
C HIS A 60 -39.16 28.44 26.70
N LYS A 61 -40.24 29.20 26.53
CA LYS A 61 -40.51 30.16 25.46
C LYS A 61 -39.68 31.44 25.62
N HIS A 62 -39.44 32.08 24.47
CA HIS A 62 -38.76 33.35 24.27
C HIS A 62 -39.46 34.56 24.92
N GLU A 63 -38.66 35.51 25.43
CA GLU A 63 -38.91 36.95 25.27
C GLU A 63 -37.57 37.72 25.24
N LYS A 64 -37.51 38.76 24.40
CA LYS A 64 -36.30 39.50 24.02
C LYS A 64 -36.01 40.65 24.98
N THR A 65 -34.74 40.82 25.34
CA THR A 65 -34.14 42.14 25.64
C THR A 65 -32.65 42.12 25.29
N HIS A 66 -32.20 43.15 24.57
CA HIS A 66 -30.88 43.31 23.98
C HIS A 66 -29.84 43.93 24.94
N ASP A 67 -28.57 43.74 24.54
CA ASP A 67 -27.31 44.34 25.02
C ASP A 67 -26.70 43.80 26.32
N HIS A 68 -25.60 43.05 26.17
CA HIS A 68 -24.25 43.58 26.40
C HIS A 68 -23.16 42.66 25.81
N LYS A 69 -22.28 43.33 25.07
CA LYS A 69 -20.96 42.94 24.57
C LYS A 69 -20.11 42.19 25.63
N LYS A 70 -19.80 40.92 25.38
CA LYS A 70 -18.58 40.26 25.86
C LYS A 70 -18.02 39.34 24.78
N HIS A 71 -16.77 39.62 24.41
CA HIS A 71 -15.95 38.86 23.47
C HIS A 71 -15.73 37.45 24.01
N GLY A 72 -16.12 36.43 23.24
CA GLY A 72 -15.92 35.03 23.55
C GLY A 72 -15.43 34.29 22.31
N ASN A 73 -14.10 34.26 22.18
CA ASN A 73 -13.27 33.35 21.38
C ASN A 73 -13.93 32.71 20.14
N ASP A 74 -13.77 33.43 19.06
CA ASP A 74 -13.72 32.94 17.70
C ASP A 74 -12.58 31.91 17.50
N HIS A 75 -12.92 30.83 16.77
CA HIS A 75 -12.08 30.04 15.85
C HIS A 75 -10.93 29.19 16.49
N ASP A 76 -10.66 27.93 16.17
CA ASP A 76 -10.92 27.09 15.01
C ASP A 76 -10.97 25.62 15.46
N LYS A 77 -12.08 24.93 15.26
CA LYS A 77 -11.99 23.49 14.99
C LYS A 77 -11.71 23.40 13.50
N HIS A 78 -10.43 23.34 13.15
CA HIS A 78 -10.03 22.79 11.86
C HIS A 78 -10.43 21.31 11.86
N ASP A 79 -11.70 21.04 11.55
CA ASP A 79 -12.02 19.81 10.85
C ASP A 79 -11.21 19.88 9.57
N HIS A 80 -10.09 19.17 9.55
CA HIS A 80 -9.46 18.75 8.31
C HIS A 80 -10.50 17.89 7.60
N LYS A 81 -11.43 18.54 6.89
CA LYS A 81 -12.09 17.92 5.76
C LYS A 81 -10.96 17.46 4.86
N LYS A 82 -10.64 16.16 4.93
CA LYS A 82 -10.10 15.47 3.78
C LYS A 82 -11.04 15.86 2.65
N ASP A 83 -10.46 16.47 1.63
CA ASP A 83 -11.21 16.95 0.48
C ASP A 83 -11.98 15.75 -0.09
N HIS A 84 -13.31 15.77 0.05
CA HIS A 84 -14.17 14.75 -0.54
C HIS A 84 -14.22 15.08 -2.03
N GLY A 85 -13.17 14.71 -2.75
CA GLY A 85 -13.13 14.81 -4.20
C GLY A 85 -14.40 14.18 -4.75
N ALA A 86 -15.05 14.87 -5.70
CA ALA A 86 -16.16 14.28 -6.44
C ALA A 86 -15.66 12.92 -6.96
N HIS A 87 -16.23 11.83 -6.44
CA HIS A 87 -15.85 10.49 -6.85
C HIS A 87 -16.36 10.28 -8.27
N GLU A 88 -15.56 10.69 -9.24
CA GLU A 88 -15.83 10.42 -10.64
C GLU A 88 -15.64 8.92 -10.84
N HIS A 89 -16.76 8.22 -11.07
CA HIS A 89 -16.70 6.80 -11.41
C HIS A 89 -15.77 6.60 -12.61
N GLY A 90 -14.90 5.61 -12.52
CA GLY A 90 -13.93 5.29 -13.55
C GLY A 90 -12.61 6.06 -13.43
N VAL A 91 -12.46 6.98 -12.48
CA VAL A 91 -11.22 7.76 -12.28
C VAL A 91 -10.53 7.33 -11.00
N SER A 92 -9.27 6.94 -11.10
CA SER A 92 -8.42 6.60 -9.95
C SER A 92 -7.19 7.50 -9.86
N GLN A 93 -6.61 7.65 -8.67
CA GLN A 93 -5.44 8.48 -8.43
C GLN A 93 -4.20 7.62 -8.23
N LEU A 94 -3.11 7.92 -8.95
CA LEU A 94 -1.81 7.27 -8.78
C LEU A 94 -0.75 8.28 -8.36
N ASN A 95 -0.12 8.05 -7.23
CA ASN A 95 0.93 8.90 -6.67
C ASN A 95 2.25 8.14 -6.63
N ILE A 96 3.33 8.75 -7.12
CA ILE A 96 4.67 8.18 -7.10
C ILE A 96 5.63 9.16 -6.43
N ALA A 97 6.46 8.66 -5.52
CA ALA A 97 7.56 9.41 -4.93
C ALA A 97 8.87 8.62 -5.06
N VAL A 98 9.91 9.28 -5.57
CA VAL A 98 11.26 8.71 -5.72
C VAL A 98 12.24 9.53 -4.89
N SER A 99 12.92 8.89 -3.95
CA SER A 99 13.92 9.51 -3.08
C SER A 99 15.12 8.60 -2.86
N GLY A 100 16.27 8.97 -3.46
CA GLY A 100 17.45 8.11 -3.48
C GLY A 100 17.15 6.77 -4.13
N LYS A 101 17.30 5.68 -3.37
CA LYS A 101 16.96 4.32 -3.81
C LYS A 101 15.52 3.90 -3.50
N ARG A 102 14.75 4.71 -2.77
CA ARG A 102 13.38 4.38 -2.37
C ARG A 102 12.40 4.86 -3.42
N VAL A 103 11.43 4.00 -3.73
CA VAL A 103 10.29 4.33 -4.59
C VAL A 103 9.03 3.94 -3.83
N GLU A 104 8.10 4.88 -3.71
CA GLU A 104 6.79 4.67 -3.09
C GLU A 104 5.72 4.97 -4.12
N ILE A 105 4.74 4.06 -4.23
CA ILE A 105 3.67 4.15 -5.21
C ILE A 105 2.36 3.88 -4.47
N GLY A 106 1.40 4.80 -4.60
CA GLY A 106 0.05 4.67 -4.04
C GLY A 106 -0.99 4.75 -5.15
N LEU A 107 -1.87 3.75 -5.25
CA LEU A 107 -3.07 3.79 -6.09
C LEU A 107 -4.30 3.83 -5.16
N THR A 108 -5.15 4.83 -5.38
CA THR A 108 -6.44 4.99 -4.70
C THR A 108 -7.56 4.97 -5.73
N SER A 109 -8.60 4.16 -5.50
CA SER A 109 -9.67 3.93 -6.47
C SER A 109 -11.04 3.76 -5.81
N PRO A 110 -12.11 4.36 -6.37
CA PRO A 110 -13.49 4.12 -5.95
C PRO A 110 -13.86 2.63 -5.94
N GLY A 111 -14.71 2.23 -5.00
CA GLY A 111 -15.18 0.84 -4.88
C GLY A 111 -15.88 0.32 -6.13
N VAL A 112 -16.62 1.18 -6.84
CA VAL A 112 -17.28 0.82 -8.10
C VAL A 112 -16.28 0.40 -9.19
N ASP A 113 -15.07 0.95 -9.16
CA ASP A 113 -14.03 0.66 -10.15
C ASP A 113 -13.29 -0.65 -9.87
N ILE A 114 -13.26 -1.07 -8.60
CA ILE A 114 -12.55 -2.28 -8.17
C ILE A 114 -13.49 -3.49 -8.03
N VAL A 115 -14.66 -3.31 -7.39
CA VAL A 115 -15.59 -4.40 -7.05
C VAL A 115 -17.00 -4.24 -7.65
N GLY A 116 -17.26 -3.12 -8.34
CA GLY A 116 -18.53 -2.86 -9.02
C GLY A 116 -19.66 -2.33 -8.14
N PHE A 117 -19.35 -1.87 -6.92
CA PHE A 117 -20.30 -1.22 -6.02
C PHE A 117 -19.58 -0.25 -5.09
N GLU A 118 -20.26 0.82 -4.67
CA GLU A 118 -19.69 1.86 -3.81
C GLU A 118 -19.91 1.64 -2.32
N HIS A 119 -20.91 0.85 -1.95
CA HIS A 119 -21.31 0.70 -0.57
C HIS A 119 -20.47 -0.36 0.17
N LYS A 120 -20.56 -0.39 1.49
CA LYS A 120 -19.95 -1.46 2.30
C LYS A 120 -20.50 -2.85 1.88
N PRO A 121 -19.65 -3.89 1.72
CA PRO A 121 -20.13 -5.22 1.36
C PRO A 121 -21.09 -5.78 2.43
N ASN A 122 -22.33 -6.08 2.04
CA ASN A 122 -23.38 -6.56 2.95
C ASN A 122 -23.71 -8.05 2.77
N THR A 123 -23.33 -8.66 1.65
CA THR A 123 -23.47 -10.10 1.39
C THR A 123 -22.14 -10.85 1.43
N ASP A 124 -22.17 -12.17 1.59
CA ASP A 124 -20.96 -13.02 1.51
C ASP A 124 -20.28 -12.93 0.14
N ALA A 125 -21.07 -12.87 -0.94
CA ALA A 125 -20.56 -12.71 -2.29
C ALA A 125 -19.79 -11.37 -2.44
N GLN A 126 -20.33 -10.28 -1.88
CA GLN A 126 -19.62 -8.99 -1.90
C GLN A 126 -18.36 -9.01 -1.04
N ARG A 127 -18.42 -9.59 0.17
CA ARG A 127 -17.24 -9.75 1.02
C ARG A 127 -16.13 -10.52 0.31
N GLU A 128 -16.50 -11.55 -0.44
CA GLU A 128 -15.52 -12.33 -1.20
C GLU A 128 -14.91 -11.55 -2.38
N ARG A 129 -15.72 -10.75 -3.09
CA ARG A 129 -15.20 -9.83 -4.12
C ARG A 129 -14.20 -8.85 -3.54
N VAL A 130 -14.47 -8.28 -2.36
CA VAL A 130 -13.53 -7.39 -1.65
C VAL A 130 -12.24 -8.12 -1.30
N ARG A 131 -12.30 -9.34 -0.72
CA ARG A 131 -11.10 -10.12 -0.40
C ARG A 131 -10.27 -10.42 -1.64
N SER A 132 -10.91 -10.88 -2.71
CA SER A 132 -10.27 -11.16 -3.99
C SER A 132 -9.63 -9.92 -4.61
N ALA A 133 -10.31 -8.77 -4.55
CA ALA A 133 -9.76 -7.50 -5.03
C ALA A 133 -8.52 -7.07 -4.24
N LEU A 134 -8.59 -7.12 -2.90
CA LEU A 134 -7.44 -6.80 -2.05
C LEU A 134 -6.27 -7.77 -2.27
N ALA A 135 -6.54 -9.05 -2.56
CA ALA A 135 -5.50 -10.01 -2.90
C ALA A 135 -4.83 -9.69 -4.23
N LYS A 136 -5.61 -9.27 -5.24
CA LYS A 136 -5.07 -8.81 -6.53
C LYS A 136 -4.25 -7.55 -6.37
N LEU A 137 -4.77 -6.51 -5.71
CA LEU A 137 -4.04 -5.24 -5.50
C LEU A 137 -2.67 -5.45 -4.85
N ARG A 138 -2.52 -6.44 -3.96
CA ARG A 138 -1.21 -6.77 -3.34
C ARG A 138 -0.21 -7.43 -4.29
N GLN A 139 -0.63 -7.85 -5.46
CA GLN A 139 0.26 -8.39 -6.48
C GLN A 139 0.70 -7.24 -7.39
N THR A 140 1.91 -6.72 -7.16
CA THR A 140 2.49 -5.60 -7.93
C THR A 140 2.24 -5.68 -9.44
N PRO A 141 2.47 -6.83 -10.13
CA PRO A 141 2.26 -6.92 -11.59
C PRO A 141 0.81 -6.67 -12.05
N THR A 142 -0.17 -6.75 -11.14
CA THR A 142 -1.58 -6.46 -11.46
C THR A 142 -1.90 -4.96 -11.40
N VAL A 143 -1.01 -4.15 -10.83
CA VAL A 143 -1.17 -2.71 -10.61
C VAL A 143 -0.22 -1.92 -11.50
N ILE A 144 1.09 -2.24 -11.44
CA ILE A 144 2.16 -1.53 -12.16
C ILE A 144 3.31 -2.47 -12.57
N GLU A 145 4.09 -2.04 -13.56
CA GLU A 145 5.39 -2.61 -13.90
C GLU A 145 6.47 -1.53 -13.88
N LEU A 146 7.61 -1.86 -13.28
CA LEU A 146 8.79 -1.01 -13.24
C LEU A 146 9.84 -1.49 -14.27
N PRO A 147 10.61 -0.58 -14.88
CA PRO A 147 11.75 -0.94 -15.73
C PRO A 147 12.70 -1.89 -15.01
N SER A 148 12.97 -3.06 -15.60
CA SER A 148 13.88 -4.06 -15.03
C SER A 148 15.30 -3.51 -14.84
N ALA A 149 15.71 -2.55 -15.68
CA ALA A 149 16.96 -1.82 -15.58
C ALA A 149 17.12 -1.01 -14.27
N ALA A 150 16.01 -0.66 -13.62
CA ALA A 150 16.01 0.03 -12.32
C ALA A 150 16.35 -0.92 -11.15
N LYS A 151 16.21 -2.24 -11.35
CA LYS A 151 16.48 -3.30 -10.37
C LYS A 151 15.81 -3.03 -9.03
N CYS A 152 14.50 -2.83 -9.08
CA CYS A 152 13.67 -2.57 -7.92
C CYS A 152 13.24 -3.89 -7.26
N GLU A 153 13.48 -4.01 -5.96
CA GLU A 153 12.97 -5.08 -5.12
C GLU A 153 11.83 -4.54 -4.26
N GLU A 154 10.70 -5.25 -4.24
CA GLU A 154 9.57 -4.90 -3.39
C GLU A 154 9.93 -5.16 -1.92
N THR A 155 9.82 -4.12 -1.11
CA THR A 155 10.15 -4.16 0.32
C THR A 155 8.91 -4.23 1.20
N LYS A 156 7.79 -3.67 0.74
CA LYS A 156 6.53 -3.67 1.48
C LYS A 156 5.38 -3.43 0.52
N THR A 157 4.29 -4.17 0.73
CA THR A 157 3.02 -3.96 0.05
C THR A 157 1.87 -4.05 1.04
N HIS A 158 0.94 -3.12 0.95
CA HIS A 158 -0.30 -3.20 1.71
C HIS A 158 -1.45 -2.62 0.90
N ALA A 159 -2.57 -3.33 0.93
CA ALA A 159 -3.83 -2.89 0.36
C ALA A 159 -4.91 -2.95 1.44
N HIS A 160 -5.76 -1.94 1.48
CA HIS A 160 -6.91 -1.87 2.39
C HIS A 160 -8.12 -1.23 1.72
N LEU A 161 -9.27 -1.48 2.33
CA LEU A 161 -10.52 -0.82 2.02
C LEU A 161 -10.72 0.27 3.07
N GLU A 162 -10.75 1.52 2.65
CA GLU A 162 -11.20 2.64 3.47
C GLU A 162 -12.73 2.66 3.49
N GLN A 163 -13.28 2.86 4.68
CA GLN A 163 -14.70 3.02 4.92
C GLN A 163 -14.89 4.41 5.50
N GLU A 164 -14.77 5.43 4.63
CA GLU A 164 -15.04 6.81 5.02
C GLU A 164 -16.55 6.99 5.07
N SER A 165 -17.12 6.97 6.28
CA SER A 165 -18.56 7.10 6.54
C SER A 165 -19.43 5.95 5.98
N LYS A 166 -20.75 6.08 6.08
CA LYS A 166 -21.69 4.98 5.79
C LYS A 166 -21.86 4.71 4.28
N ASP A 167 -21.35 5.58 3.41
CA ASP A 167 -21.88 5.70 2.06
C ASP A 167 -20.89 5.32 0.94
N HIS A 168 -19.57 5.42 1.14
CA HIS A 168 -18.61 5.12 0.06
C HIS A 168 -17.42 4.26 0.52
N ALA A 169 -17.04 3.32 -0.32
CA ALA A 169 -15.93 2.41 -0.17
C ALA A 169 -14.82 2.83 -1.13
N GLU A 170 -13.61 2.98 -0.61
CA GLU A 170 -12.42 3.32 -1.39
C GLU A 170 -11.34 2.26 -1.17
N PHE A 171 -10.65 1.89 -2.25
CA PHE A 171 -9.55 0.93 -2.19
C PHE A 171 -8.23 1.66 -2.36
N SER A 172 -7.32 1.41 -1.44
CA SER A 172 -5.98 1.95 -1.49
C SER A 172 -4.97 0.80 -1.50
N VAL A 173 -3.96 0.89 -2.36
CA VAL A 173 -2.77 0.05 -2.32
C VAL A 173 -1.51 0.90 -2.36
N PHE A 174 -0.56 0.52 -1.50
CA PHE A 174 0.74 1.17 -1.39
C PHE A 174 1.84 0.13 -1.57
N LEU A 175 2.72 0.41 -2.51
CA LEU A 175 3.86 -0.41 -2.90
C LEU A 175 5.15 0.36 -2.60
N HIS A 176 6.07 -0.26 -1.86
CA HIS A 176 7.37 0.32 -1.53
C HIS A 176 8.48 -0.54 -2.10
N PHE A 177 9.42 0.09 -2.79
CA PHE A 177 10.56 -0.57 -3.41
C PHE A 177 11.89 0.03 -2.95
N THR A 178 12.93 -0.79 -2.99
CA THR A 178 14.31 -0.33 -3.02
C THR A 178 14.91 -0.70 -4.38
N CYS A 179 15.38 0.29 -5.11
CA CYS A 179 15.98 0.14 -6.43
C CYS A 179 17.50 0.28 -6.36
N GLU A 180 18.24 -0.68 -6.93
CA GLU A 180 19.70 -0.57 -7.00
C GLU A 180 20.14 0.54 -7.97
N ASN A 181 19.37 0.77 -9.03
CA ASN A 181 19.65 1.72 -10.10
C ASN A 181 18.46 2.67 -10.34
N PRO A 182 18.16 3.58 -9.41
CA PRO A 182 17.00 4.49 -9.54
C PRO A 182 17.07 5.41 -10.77
N GLY A 183 18.27 5.66 -11.32
CA GLY A 183 18.43 6.47 -12.54
C GLY A 183 17.89 5.81 -13.82
N ALA A 184 17.62 4.50 -13.80
CA ALA A 184 16.95 3.80 -14.90
C ALA A 184 15.42 3.73 -14.72
N LEU A 185 14.87 4.35 -13.67
CA LEU A 185 13.43 4.50 -13.49
C LEU A 185 12.95 5.71 -14.30
N ASP A 186 12.88 5.52 -15.61
CA ASP A 186 12.58 6.59 -16.56
C ASP A 186 11.14 6.60 -17.07
N HIS A 187 10.43 5.50 -16.80
CA HIS A 187 9.00 5.36 -16.99
C HIS A 187 8.42 4.38 -15.95
N LEU A 188 7.10 4.32 -15.89
CA LEU A 188 6.33 3.31 -15.18
C LEU A 188 5.14 2.92 -16.06
N GLU A 189 4.84 1.62 -16.13
CA GLU A 189 3.65 1.12 -16.82
C GLU A 189 2.55 0.80 -15.81
N VAL A 190 1.32 1.23 -16.09
CA VAL A 190 0.16 0.93 -15.24
C VAL A 190 -0.63 -0.24 -15.82
N THR A 191 -0.59 -1.37 -15.13
CA THR A 191 -1.26 -2.62 -15.56
C THR A 191 -2.66 -2.78 -14.95
N ALA A 192 -3.04 -1.93 -13.99
CA ALA A 192 -4.32 -1.97 -13.28
C ALA A 192 -5.55 -2.05 -14.19
N PHE A 193 -5.54 -1.39 -15.36
CA PHE A 193 -6.64 -1.42 -16.34
C PHE A 193 -7.02 -2.83 -16.79
N SER A 194 -6.06 -3.74 -16.89
CA SER A 194 -6.30 -5.13 -17.30
C SER A 194 -6.98 -5.94 -16.20
N THR A 195 -6.66 -5.63 -14.95
CA THR A 195 -7.18 -6.32 -13.76
C THR A 195 -8.54 -5.77 -13.33
N PHE A 196 -8.72 -4.45 -13.46
CA PHE A 196 -9.88 -3.67 -13.01
C PHE A 196 -10.42 -2.86 -14.20
N PRO A 197 -11.20 -3.46 -15.10
CA PRO A 197 -11.63 -2.83 -16.35
C PRO A 197 -12.65 -1.70 -16.16
N ASN A 198 -13.17 -1.50 -14.94
CA ASN A 198 -14.02 -0.37 -14.63
C ASN A 198 -13.21 0.91 -14.42
N ILE A 199 -11.91 0.83 -14.08
CA ILE A 199 -11.01 1.98 -14.15
C ILE A 199 -10.90 2.40 -15.62
N LYS A 200 -11.34 3.62 -15.94
CA LYS A 200 -11.28 4.22 -17.29
C LYS A 200 -10.09 5.13 -17.43
N GLU A 201 -9.77 5.83 -16.35
CA GLU A 201 -8.73 6.82 -16.28
C GLU A 201 -7.95 6.70 -14.97
N ILE A 202 -6.66 7.00 -15.02
CA ILE A 202 -5.82 7.16 -13.86
C ILE A 202 -5.11 8.50 -13.97
N ASN A 203 -5.38 9.42 -13.05
CA ASN A 203 -4.57 10.63 -12.90
C ASN A 203 -3.31 10.25 -12.14
N ALA A 204 -2.20 10.24 -12.85
CA ALA A 204 -0.91 9.92 -12.29
C ALA A 204 -0.11 11.19 -12.00
N GLN A 205 0.51 11.25 -10.83
CA GLN A 205 1.46 12.28 -10.45
C GLN A 205 2.70 11.64 -9.84
N ALA A 206 3.87 12.17 -10.19
CA ALA A 206 5.15 11.69 -9.71
C ALA A 206 6.04 12.83 -9.25
N ILE A 207 6.72 12.64 -8.12
CA ILE A 207 7.79 13.51 -7.64
C ILE A 207 9.08 12.71 -7.63
N THR A 208 10.08 13.17 -8.36
CA THR A 208 11.38 12.51 -8.50
C THR A 208 12.53 13.52 -8.30
N PRO A 209 13.79 13.06 -8.18
CA PRO A 209 14.94 13.96 -8.21
C PRO A 209 15.05 14.79 -9.50
N ASN A 210 14.44 14.35 -10.60
CA ASN A 210 14.48 15.02 -11.90
C ASN A 210 13.35 16.06 -12.07
N GLY A 211 12.36 16.09 -11.18
CA GLY A 211 11.22 17.00 -11.27
C GLY A 211 9.88 16.35 -10.90
N GLN A 212 8.81 17.08 -11.18
CA GLN A 212 7.44 16.65 -10.99
C GLN A 212 6.79 16.36 -12.35
N PHE A 213 6.04 15.27 -12.44
CA PHE A 213 5.38 14.82 -13.65
C PHE A 213 3.91 14.52 -13.36
N ALA A 214 3.05 14.75 -14.34
CA ALA A 214 1.65 14.36 -14.27
C ALA A 214 1.16 13.88 -15.64
N ALA A 215 0.24 12.92 -15.64
CA ALA A 215 -0.42 12.45 -16.85
C ALA A 215 -1.78 11.82 -16.54
N GLU A 216 -2.73 12.01 -17.44
CA GLU A 216 -3.94 11.19 -17.53
C GLU A 216 -3.62 9.92 -18.32
N LEU A 217 -3.77 8.77 -17.66
CA LEU A 217 -3.49 7.46 -18.23
C LEU A 217 -4.80 6.74 -18.52
N THR A 218 -4.81 5.93 -19.58
CA THR A 218 -5.95 5.09 -19.96
C THR A 218 -5.47 3.70 -20.37
N SER A 219 -6.38 2.75 -20.60
CA SER A 219 -6.03 1.42 -21.09
C SER A 219 -5.20 1.41 -22.39
N GLN A 220 -5.27 2.49 -23.19
CA GLN A 220 -4.52 2.69 -24.44
C GLN A 220 -3.20 3.46 -24.26
N ARG A 221 -3.09 4.24 -23.17
CA ARG A 221 -1.88 5.01 -22.81
C ARG A 221 -1.57 4.75 -21.34
N ARG A 222 -0.81 3.69 -21.10
CA ARG A 222 -0.55 3.16 -19.75
C ARG A 222 0.79 3.59 -19.16
N GLN A 223 1.62 4.28 -19.94
CA GLN A 223 2.96 4.66 -19.56
C GLN A 223 3.00 6.08 -18.99
N LEU A 224 3.58 6.24 -17.80
CA LEU A 224 3.99 7.51 -17.24
C LEU A 224 5.49 7.71 -17.45
N THR A 225 5.89 8.80 -18.08
CA THR A 225 7.31 9.18 -18.24
C THR A 225 7.80 9.95 -17.01
N LEU A 226 9.03 9.67 -16.56
CA LEU A 226 9.63 10.20 -15.32
C LEU A 226 10.97 10.94 -15.55
N ARG A 227 11.23 11.35 -16.80
CA ARG A 227 12.44 12.07 -17.21
C ARG A 227 12.15 13.06 -18.34
#